data_AF-Q9CW16-F1
#
_entry.id   AF-Q9CW16-F1
#
_cell.length_a   1.000
_cell.length_b   1.000
_cell.length_c   1.000
_cell.angle_alpha   90.00
_cell.angle_beta   90.00
_cell.angle_gamma   90.00
#
_symmetry.space_group_name_H-M   'P 1'
#
loop_
_entity.id
_entity.type
_entity.pdbx_description
1 polymer ?
#
loop_
_entity_poly.entity_id
_entity_poly.type
_entity_poly.pdbx_seq_one_letter_code
_entity_poly.pdbx_strand_id
1 'polypeptide(L)'
;SLVQPTLEQTQYSHEHQAAFRFGQTLPKYLLFSSPQKNRWGHRRSYRLQIHSMAEQVLPPGWQEERAVTWARYPLAVTKYRESERYSSSLYNQNDPWDPPVVFEEFLRNNENIENEDLVAWVTVGFLHIPHSEDVPNTATPGNCVGFLIRPFNFFEEDPSLASRDTVIVWPQDNGLNHVQRWIPENRDCLVSPPFSYNGTYKPV
;
A
#
# COMPACT_ATOMS: atom_id res chain seq x y z
N SER A 1 11.50 30.66 23.21
CA SER A 1 10.39 30.66 22.26
C SER A 1 9.54 29.42 22.52
N LEU A 2 8.22 29.48 22.30
CA LEU A 2 7.36 28.31 22.42
C LEU A 2 7.55 27.43 21.18
N VAL A 3 7.91 26.17 21.35
CA VAL A 3 8.01 25.18 20.27
C VAL A 3 6.74 24.35 20.28
N GLN A 4 5.95 24.40 19.21
CA GLN A 4 4.70 23.66 19.08
C GLN A 4 4.57 23.01 17.69
N PRO A 5 3.91 21.85 17.57
CA PRO A 5 3.67 21.20 16.29
C PRO A 5 2.76 22.04 15.38
N THR A 6 3.04 22.03 14.08
CA THR A 6 2.20 22.63 13.03
C THR A 6 1.94 21.62 11.91
N LEU A 7 0.87 21.83 11.16
CA LEU A 7 0.56 21.04 9.95
C LEU A 7 1.09 21.80 8.74
N GLU A 8 1.99 21.15 7.99
CA GLU A 8 2.50 21.64 6.72
C GLU A 8 1.94 20.80 5.57
N GLN A 9 1.67 21.45 4.43
CA GLN A 9 1.17 20.80 3.22
C GLN A 9 2.10 21.11 2.06
N THR A 10 2.59 20.07 1.40
CA THR A 10 3.40 20.16 0.18
C THR A 10 2.58 19.64 -0.99
N GLN A 11 2.50 20.42 -2.08
CA GLN A 11 1.88 19.99 -3.33
C GLN A 11 2.96 19.50 -4.29
N TYR A 12 2.62 18.51 -5.09
CA TYR A 12 3.50 17.91 -6.10
C TYR A 12 2.86 18.12 -7.46
N SER A 13 3.57 18.80 -8.35
CA SER A 13 3.07 19.18 -9.67
C SER A 13 3.69 18.35 -10.79
N HIS A 14 4.83 17.71 -10.54
CA HIS A 14 5.58 16.91 -11.51
C HIS A 14 6.03 15.55 -10.95
N GLU A 15 6.16 14.56 -11.83
CA GLU A 15 6.54 13.17 -11.49
C GLU A 15 7.83 13.08 -10.68
N HIS A 16 8.88 13.83 -11.05
CA HIS A 16 10.16 13.81 -10.32
C HIS A 16 10.03 14.24 -8.86
N GLN A 17 9.10 15.15 -8.56
CA GLN A 17 8.87 15.60 -7.19
C GLN A 17 8.19 14.51 -6.36
N ALA A 18 7.42 13.63 -7.01
CA ALA A 18 6.69 12.51 -6.41
C ALA A 18 7.40 11.15 -6.60
N ALA A 19 8.67 11.16 -7.04
CA ALA A 19 9.54 9.98 -7.15
C ALA A 19 10.54 9.96 -5.99
N PHE A 20 10.14 9.35 -4.87
CA PHE A 20 10.93 9.29 -3.65
C PHE A 20 11.95 8.16 -3.75
N ARG A 21 13.24 8.46 -3.57
CA ARG A 21 14.30 7.43 -3.56
C ARG A 21 14.55 6.90 -2.16
N PHE A 22 15.01 5.64 -2.05
CA PHE A 22 15.53 5.14 -0.77
C PHE A 22 16.67 6.04 -0.26
N GLY A 23 16.75 6.21 1.06
CA GLY A 23 17.65 7.16 1.71
C GLY A 23 17.11 8.60 1.84
N GLN A 24 16.04 8.95 1.12
CA GLN A 24 15.31 10.20 1.34
C GLN A 24 14.22 10.00 2.41
N THR A 25 13.95 11.05 3.19
CA THR A 25 12.86 11.04 4.16
C THR A 25 11.52 11.02 3.42
N LEU A 26 10.79 9.91 3.53
CA LEU A 26 9.44 9.79 2.98
C LEU A 26 8.43 10.56 3.86
N PRO A 27 7.53 11.38 3.27
CA PRO A 27 6.48 12.04 4.04
C PRO A 27 5.61 11.03 4.81
N LYS A 28 5.26 11.37 6.06
CA LYS A 28 4.42 10.50 6.89
C LYS A 28 3.00 10.33 6.35
N TYR A 29 2.51 11.32 5.60
CA TYR A 29 1.17 11.35 4.98
C TYR A 29 1.30 11.53 3.47
N LEU A 30 1.19 10.42 2.74
CA LEU A 30 1.16 10.40 1.28
C LEU A 30 -0.31 10.36 0.84
N LEU A 31 -0.83 11.46 0.31
CA LEU A 31 -2.25 11.64 0.02
C LEU A 31 -2.52 11.77 -1.48
N PHE A 32 -3.33 10.86 -2.02
CA PHE A 32 -3.88 10.96 -3.37
C PHE A 32 -5.27 11.57 -3.27
N SER A 33 -5.45 12.75 -3.87
CA SER A 33 -6.57 13.64 -3.55
C SER A 33 -7.40 13.99 -4.78
N SER A 34 -8.72 13.89 -4.65
CA SER A 34 -9.68 14.41 -5.61
C SER A 34 -9.82 15.93 -5.47
N PRO A 35 -10.21 16.68 -6.53
CA PRO A 35 -10.64 18.07 -6.39
C PRO A 35 -11.94 18.22 -5.57
N GLN A 36 -12.72 17.15 -5.39
CA GLN A 36 -13.92 17.16 -4.57
C GLN A 36 -13.60 17.34 -3.08
N LYS A 37 -14.47 18.04 -2.37
CA LYS A 37 -14.37 18.28 -0.92
C LYS A 37 -15.45 17.54 -0.15
N ASN A 38 -15.15 17.17 1.09
CA ASN A 38 -16.15 16.69 2.04
C ASN A 38 -16.97 17.86 2.63
N ARG A 39 -17.97 17.56 3.47
CA ARG A 39 -18.81 18.56 4.15
C ARG A 39 -18.03 19.56 5.03
N TRP A 40 -16.79 19.23 5.39
CA TRP A 40 -15.90 20.07 6.20
C TRP A 40 -14.91 20.90 5.36
N GLY A 41 -15.02 20.86 4.03
CA GLY A 41 -14.19 21.64 3.13
C GLY A 41 -12.80 21.05 2.85
N HIS A 42 -12.48 19.86 3.36
CA HIS A 42 -11.23 19.16 3.07
C HIS A 42 -11.34 18.37 1.77
N ARG A 43 -10.26 18.30 0.98
CA ARG A 43 -10.20 17.43 -0.21
C ARG A 43 -10.40 15.97 0.19
N ARG A 44 -11.15 15.24 -0.64
CA ARG A 44 -11.40 13.81 -0.45
C ARG A 44 -10.19 13.04 -0.94
N SER A 45 -9.54 12.30 -0.05
CA SER A 45 -8.26 11.66 -0.36
C SER A 45 -8.20 10.22 0.13
N TYR A 46 -7.32 9.43 -0.48
CA TYR A 46 -6.83 8.19 0.11
C TYR A 46 -5.36 8.37 0.49
N ARG A 47 -5.01 7.88 1.68
CA ARG A 47 -3.65 7.84 2.19
C ARG A 47 -3.01 6.50 1.84
N LEU A 48 -1.84 6.56 1.22
CA LEU A 48 -0.95 5.40 1.08
C LEU A 48 -0.04 5.31 2.31
N GLN A 49 -0.01 4.15 2.96
CA GLN A 49 0.84 3.88 4.12
C GLN A 49 1.67 2.62 3.85
N ILE A 50 2.98 2.77 3.72
CA ILE A 50 3.90 1.68 3.34
C ILE A 50 4.47 1.00 4.58
N HIS A 51 4.52 -0.33 4.57
CA HIS A 51 5.13 -1.21 5.58
C HIS A 51 6.23 -2.03 4.90
N SER A 52 7.48 -1.59 5.05
CA SER A 52 8.63 -2.15 4.34
C SER A 52 9.91 -1.94 5.15
N MET A 53 10.89 -2.82 4.94
CA MET A 53 12.28 -2.68 5.39
C MET A 53 13.23 -2.67 4.17
N ALA A 54 12.71 -2.34 2.98
CA ALA A 54 13.49 -2.28 1.75
C ALA A 54 14.44 -1.08 1.76
N GLU A 55 15.58 -1.27 1.11
CA GLU A 55 16.57 -0.23 0.83
C GLU A 55 17.10 -0.42 -0.60
N GLN A 56 17.92 0.52 -1.07
CA GLN A 56 18.61 0.39 -2.36
C GLN A 56 19.59 -0.80 -2.29
N VAL A 57 19.41 -1.78 -3.17
CA VAL A 57 20.26 -2.99 -3.21
C VAL A 57 21.39 -2.85 -4.23
N LEU A 58 21.05 -2.70 -5.51
CA LEU A 58 22.03 -2.58 -6.59
C LEU A 58 22.40 -1.11 -6.83
N PRO A 59 23.66 -0.79 -7.20
CA PRO A 59 24.03 0.57 -7.59
C PRO A 59 23.22 1.04 -8.81
N PRO A 60 22.58 2.22 -8.77
CA PRO A 60 21.82 2.73 -9.91
C PRO A 60 22.65 2.84 -11.19
N GLY A 61 22.16 2.26 -12.28
CA GLY A 61 22.80 2.29 -13.60
C GLY A 61 23.86 1.20 -13.82
N TRP A 62 24.04 0.29 -12.87
CA TRP A 62 25.01 -0.79 -12.98
C TRP A 62 24.40 -2.05 -13.62
N GLN A 63 24.87 -2.41 -14.82
CA GLN A 63 24.63 -3.71 -15.47
C GLN A 63 23.16 -4.18 -15.38
N GLU A 64 22.87 -5.17 -14.55
CA GLU A 64 21.58 -5.83 -14.40
C GLU A 64 20.53 -4.96 -13.67
N GLU A 65 20.95 -3.91 -12.97
CA GLU A 65 20.06 -3.01 -12.23
C GLU A 65 19.03 -2.33 -13.16
N ARG A 66 19.35 -2.22 -14.46
CA ARG A 66 18.44 -1.71 -15.50
C ARG A 66 17.12 -2.48 -15.55
N ALA A 67 17.10 -3.77 -15.21
CA ALA A 67 15.88 -4.59 -15.16
C ALA A 67 14.94 -4.28 -14.00
N VAL A 68 15.43 -3.59 -12.97
CA VAL A 68 14.75 -3.39 -11.68
C VAL A 68 14.82 -1.93 -11.22
N THR A 69 14.86 -0.96 -12.13
CA THR A 69 14.97 0.46 -11.76
C THR A 69 13.81 0.97 -10.89
N TRP A 70 12.66 0.28 -10.87
CA TRP A 70 11.57 0.54 -9.92
C TRP A 70 12.00 0.36 -8.47
N ALA A 71 12.96 -0.53 -8.20
CA ALA A 71 13.47 -0.80 -6.85
C ALA A 71 14.31 0.34 -6.26
N ARG A 72 14.54 1.43 -7.02
CA ARG A 72 15.13 2.68 -6.50
C ARG A 72 14.17 3.46 -5.60
N TYR A 73 12.86 3.22 -5.77
CA TYR A 73 11.81 4.08 -5.25
C TYR A 73 10.90 3.31 -4.28
N PRO A 74 10.84 3.64 -2.97
CA PRO A 74 9.73 3.19 -2.11
C PRO A 74 8.37 3.60 -2.66
N LEU A 75 8.30 4.79 -3.27
CA LEU A 75 7.13 5.30 -3.97
C LEU A 75 7.57 6.16 -5.16
N ALA A 76 6.99 5.90 -6.32
CA ALA A 76 6.97 6.85 -7.44
C ALA A 76 5.54 7.02 -7.97
N VAL A 77 5.22 8.21 -8.44
CA VAL A 77 3.92 8.54 -9.03
C VAL A 77 4.13 8.95 -10.48
N THR A 78 3.44 8.30 -11.40
CA THR A 78 3.47 8.60 -12.84
C THR A 78 2.08 8.95 -13.33
N LYS A 79 2.01 9.67 -14.45
CA LYS A 79 0.77 9.79 -15.22
C LYS A 79 0.42 8.45 -15.87
N TYR A 80 -0.86 8.10 -15.91
CA TYR A 80 -1.31 6.85 -16.55
C TYR A 80 -1.08 6.89 -18.06
N ARG A 81 -0.52 5.80 -18.60
CA ARG A 81 -0.32 5.58 -20.03
C ARG A 81 -0.50 4.12 -20.40
N GLU A 82 -1.11 3.90 -21.56
CA GLU A 82 -1.40 2.56 -22.08
C GLU A 82 -0.13 1.74 -22.40
N SER A 83 0.95 2.43 -22.77
CA SER A 83 2.27 1.85 -23.03
C SER A 83 3.08 1.53 -21.77
N GLU A 84 2.63 1.98 -20.59
CA GLU A 84 3.37 1.91 -19.31
C GLU A 84 2.61 1.09 -18.26
N ARG A 85 1.87 0.06 -18.71
CA ARG A 85 1.02 -0.79 -17.85
C ARG A 85 1.78 -1.62 -16.82
N TYR A 86 3.03 -1.96 -17.11
CA TYR A 86 3.84 -2.88 -16.30
C TYR A 86 5.21 -2.28 -16.04
N SER A 87 5.73 -2.42 -14.83
CA SER A 87 7.08 -1.98 -14.45
C SER A 87 8.17 -3.02 -14.76
N SER A 88 7.80 -4.19 -15.26
CA SER A 88 8.69 -5.31 -15.62
C SER A 88 8.02 -6.22 -16.66
N SER A 89 8.73 -7.24 -17.13
CA SER A 89 8.21 -8.25 -18.06
C SER A 89 8.80 -9.64 -17.74
N LEU A 90 8.21 -10.70 -18.32
CA LEU A 90 8.78 -12.05 -18.27
C LEU A 90 10.21 -12.11 -18.85
N TYR A 91 10.54 -11.23 -19.81
CA TYR A 91 11.81 -11.23 -20.51
C TYR A 91 12.92 -10.52 -19.73
N ASN A 92 12.59 -9.66 -18.76
CA ASN A 92 13.58 -8.93 -17.93
C ASN A 92 14.51 -9.88 -17.16
N GLN A 93 14.07 -11.12 -16.88
CA GLN A 93 14.87 -12.10 -16.14
C GLN A 93 16.06 -12.64 -16.95
N ASN A 94 15.85 -12.90 -18.25
CA ASN A 94 16.83 -13.59 -19.08
C ASN A 94 17.75 -12.61 -19.83
N ASP A 95 17.33 -11.36 -19.99
CA ASP A 95 18.17 -10.27 -20.47
C ASP A 95 17.96 -9.00 -19.61
N PRO A 96 18.57 -8.95 -18.42
CA PRO A 96 18.44 -7.79 -17.54
C PRO A 96 19.26 -6.58 -18.00
N TRP A 97 20.17 -6.75 -18.97
CA TRP A 97 21.03 -5.68 -19.47
C TRP A 97 20.36 -4.85 -20.57
N ASP A 98 19.47 -5.45 -21.36
CA ASP A 98 18.60 -4.75 -22.32
C ASP A 98 17.12 -5.20 -22.20
N PRO A 99 16.47 -4.92 -21.06
CA PRO A 99 15.12 -5.38 -20.81
C PRO A 99 14.10 -4.58 -21.65
N PRO A 100 13.00 -5.20 -22.10
CA PRO A 100 11.98 -4.50 -22.88
C PRO A 100 11.19 -3.46 -22.07
N VAL A 101 11.30 -3.48 -20.74
CA VAL A 101 10.67 -2.50 -19.84
C VAL A 101 11.72 -2.00 -18.84
N VAL A 102 11.93 -0.69 -18.83
CA VAL A 102 12.78 0.03 -17.88
C VAL A 102 11.94 1.08 -17.16
N PHE A 103 11.59 0.84 -15.90
CA PHE A 103 10.68 1.72 -15.14
C PHE A 103 11.16 3.18 -15.04
N GLU A 104 12.47 3.42 -14.99
CA GLU A 104 13.03 4.79 -14.95
C GLU A 104 12.60 5.61 -16.18
N GLU A 105 12.31 4.97 -17.31
CA GLU A 105 11.87 5.64 -18.54
C GLU A 105 10.50 6.31 -18.36
N PHE A 106 9.65 5.81 -17.46
CA PHE A 106 8.33 6.38 -17.17
C PHE A 106 8.44 7.74 -16.48
N LEU A 107 9.59 8.04 -15.86
CA LEU A 107 9.85 9.30 -15.18
C LEU A 107 10.63 10.27 -16.07
N ARG A 108 11.14 9.85 -17.23
CA ARG A 108 12.13 10.65 -18.00
C ARG A 108 11.56 11.95 -18.56
N ASN A 109 10.28 11.94 -18.91
CA ASN A 109 9.48 13.05 -19.43
C ASN A 109 9.01 14.02 -18.33
N ASN A 110 9.10 13.65 -17.05
CA ASN A 110 8.76 14.50 -15.90
C ASN A 110 7.41 15.22 -16.06
N GLU A 111 6.38 14.46 -16.40
CA GLU A 111 5.07 15.00 -16.76
C GLU A 111 4.45 15.77 -15.60
N ASN A 112 3.53 16.67 -15.95
CA ASN A 112 2.64 17.27 -14.97
C ASN A 112 1.69 16.19 -14.42
N ILE A 113 1.49 16.18 -13.10
CA ILE A 113 0.63 15.23 -12.38
C ILE A 113 -0.54 15.93 -11.65
N GLU A 114 -0.78 17.21 -11.94
CA GLU A 114 -1.90 17.95 -11.34
C GLU A 114 -3.21 17.62 -12.05
N ASN A 115 -4.16 17.04 -11.31
CA ASN A 115 -5.50 16.72 -11.83
C ASN A 115 -5.47 15.77 -13.05
N GLU A 116 -4.51 14.85 -13.06
CA GLU A 116 -4.33 13.82 -14.07
C GLU A 116 -4.79 12.45 -13.54
N ASP A 117 -4.84 11.45 -14.43
CA ASP A 117 -4.95 10.05 -14.02
C ASP A 117 -3.58 9.56 -13.54
N LEU A 118 -3.50 9.13 -12.28
CA LEU A 118 -2.23 8.87 -11.57
C LEU A 118 -2.08 7.41 -11.22
N VAL A 119 -0.87 6.88 -11.43
CA VAL A 119 -0.47 5.54 -10.99
C VAL A 119 0.58 5.67 -9.88
N ALA A 120 0.32 5.05 -8.75
CA ALA A 120 1.27 4.93 -7.64
C ALA A 120 2.00 3.58 -7.71
N TRP A 121 3.31 3.62 -7.88
CA TRP A 121 4.18 2.45 -7.91
C TRP A 121 4.88 2.30 -6.56
N VAL A 122 4.66 1.16 -5.89
CA VAL A 122 5.08 0.95 -4.50
C VAL A 122 6.06 -0.21 -4.41
N THR A 123 7.27 0.06 -3.92
CA THR A 123 8.27 -0.98 -3.66
C THR A 123 8.27 -1.35 -2.19
N VAL A 124 8.11 -2.65 -1.90
CA VAL A 124 8.20 -3.21 -0.55
C VAL A 124 9.12 -4.42 -0.54
N GLY A 125 9.80 -4.64 0.59
CA GLY A 125 10.77 -5.73 0.74
C GLY A 125 11.49 -5.67 2.07
N PHE A 126 12.46 -6.56 2.25
CA PHE A 126 13.31 -6.62 3.43
C PHE A 126 14.62 -7.34 3.10
N LEU A 127 15.66 -7.09 3.89
CA LEU A 127 16.89 -7.88 3.86
C LEU A 127 16.66 -9.21 4.58
N HIS A 128 16.98 -10.33 3.93
CA HIS A 128 16.98 -11.65 4.55
C HIS A 128 18.42 -12.16 4.69
N ILE A 129 18.92 -12.19 5.93
CA ILE A 129 20.12 -12.93 6.29
C ILE A 129 19.62 -14.25 6.89
N PRO A 130 19.73 -15.39 6.18
CA PRO A 130 19.20 -16.65 6.67
C PRO A 130 19.87 -17.08 7.98
N HIS A 131 19.09 -17.69 8.87
CA HIS A 131 19.57 -18.18 10.17
C HIS A 131 18.99 -19.57 10.50
N SER A 132 19.41 -20.16 11.63
CA SER A 132 19.08 -21.55 11.98
C SER A 132 17.58 -21.87 12.00
N GLU A 133 16.77 -20.91 12.41
CA GLU A 133 15.32 -21.03 12.53
C GLU A 133 14.59 -20.98 11.17
N ASP A 134 15.31 -20.69 10.06
CA ASP A 134 14.78 -20.84 8.69
C ASP A 134 14.74 -22.30 8.23
N VAL A 135 15.30 -23.24 8.99
CA VAL A 135 15.27 -24.67 8.67
C VAL A 135 14.10 -25.33 9.41
N PRO A 136 13.20 -26.05 8.73
CA PRO A 136 13.23 -26.44 7.31
C PRO A 136 12.62 -25.42 6.35
N ASN A 137 11.88 -24.44 6.85
CA ASN A 137 11.25 -23.39 6.05
C ASN A 137 11.30 -22.06 6.79
N THR A 138 11.51 -20.96 6.05
CA THR A 138 11.29 -19.61 6.55
C THR A 138 9.84 -19.44 6.99
N ALA A 139 9.63 -19.11 8.27
CA ALA A 139 8.30 -18.95 8.83
C ALA A 139 7.70 -17.58 8.46
N THR A 140 6.37 -17.48 8.37
CA THR A 140 5.67 -16.24 8.02
C THR A 140 5.66 -15.14 9.11
N PRO A 141 5.71 -15.42 10.43
CA PRO A 141 5.68 -14.35 11.43
C PRO A 141 6.86 -13.39 11.28
N GLY A 142 6.58 -12.10 11.06
CA GLY A 142 7.60 -11.08 10.83
C GLY A 142 8.09 -10.96 9.38
N ASN A 143 7.86 -11.96 8.53
CA ASN A 143 8.25 -11.98 7.11
C ASN A 143 7.12 -11.48 6.19
N CYS A 144 6.48 -10.37 6.59
CA CYS A 144 5.39 -9.74 5.85
C CYS A 144 5.73 -8.29 5.55
N VAL A 145 5.47 -7.87 4.31
CA VAL A 145 5.59 -6.49 3.86
C VAL A 145 4.39 -6.12 3.00
N GLY A 146 4.12 -4.84 2.83
CA GLY A 146 2.98 -4.39 2.05
C GLY A 146 2.66 -2.93 2.28
N PHE A 147 1.42 -2.55 2.00
CA PHE A 147 0.95 -1.19 2.23
C PHE A 147 -0.56 -1.20 2.51
N LEU A 148 -1.05 -0.10 3.08
CA LEU A 148 -2.47 0.16 3.27
C LEU A 148 -2.91 1.36 2.43
N ILE A 149 -4.12 1.26 1.87
CA ILE A 149 -4.83 2.37 1.26
C ILE A 149 -5.98 2.72 2.20
N ARG A 150 -5.92 3.91 2.80
CA ARG A 150 -6.83 4.32 3.89
C ARG A 150 -7.61 5.58 3.50
N PRO A 151 -8.93 5.66 3.69
CA PRO A 151 -9.65 6.91 3.45
C PRO A 151 -9.11 8.02 4.36
N PHE A 152 -8.89 9.20 3.81
CA PHE A 152 -8.42 10.39 4.52
C PHE A 152 -9.27 11.58 4.10
N ASN A 153 -10.19 12.01 4.96
CA ASN A 153 -11.24 12.99 4.63
C ASN A 153 -12.13 12.60 3.43
N PHE A 154 -12.09 11.34 3.00
CA PHE A 154 -12.87 10.87 1.85
C PHE A 154 -14.37 10.76 2.17
N PHE A 155 -14.70 10.28 3.35
CA PHE A 155 -16.07 10.18 3.85
C PHE A 155 -16.37 11.34 4.82
N GLU A 156 -17.65 11.53 5.13
CA GLU A 156 -18.11 12.57 6.06
C GLU A 156 -17.88 12.20 7.54
N GLU A 157 -17.76 10.90 7.80
CA GLU A 157 -17.53 10.24 9.09
C GLU A 157 -17.00 8.82 8.84
N ASP A 158 -16.84 8.02 9.89
CA ASP A 158 -16.39 6.63 9.75
C ASP A 158 -17.38 5.81 8.91
N PRO A 159 -16.98 5.29 7.72
CA PRO A 159 -17.87 4.49 6.90
C PRO A 159 -18.29 3.17 7.56
N SER A 160 -17.58 2.72 8.62
CA SER A 160 -17.94 1.50 9.35
C SER A 160 -19.19 1.65 10.22
N LEU A 161 -19.66 2.88 10.48
CA LEU A 161 -20.89 3.15 11.24
C LEU A 161 -22.15 2.52 10.62
N ALA A 162 -22.13 2.22 9.31
CA ALA A 162 -23.21 1.50 8.64
C ALA A 162 -23.26 0.00 9.00
N SER A 163 -22.20 -0.55 9.62
CA SER A 163 -22.18 -1.94 10.06
C SER A 163 -23.15 -2.18 11.22
N ARG A 164 -23.90 -3.28 11.12
CA ARG A 164 -24.83 -3.73 12.16
C ARG A 164 -24.18 -4.66 13.18
N ASP A 165 -22.91 -4.98 13.01
CA ASP A 165 -22.15 -5.85 13.93
C ASP A 165 -21.75 -5.14 15.23
N THR A 166 -21.92 -3.80 15.28
CA THR A 166 -21.65 -2.99 16.47
C THR A 166 -22.49 -3.46 17.67
N VAL A 167 -21.86 -3.52 18.84
CA VAL A 167 -22.51 -3.81 20.12
C VAL A 167 -22.19 -2.68 21.09
N ILE A 168 -23.20 -2.13 21.74
CA ILE A 168 -23.02 -1.10 22.76
C ILE A 168 -23.57 -1.61 24.09
N VAL A 169 -22.77 -1.51 25.16
CA VAL A 169 -23.16 -1.92 26.52
C VAL A 169 -23.32 -0.68 27.38
N TRP A 170 -24.56 -0.41 27.79
CA TRP A 170 -24.93 0.74 28.59
C TRP A 170 -25.09 0.34 30.07
N PRO A 171 -24.42 1.02 31.02
CA PRO A 171 -24.65 0.79 32.43
C PRO A 171 -26.05 1.26 32.84
N GLN A 172 -26.61 0.63 33.88
CA GLN A 172 -27.88 1.04 34.49
C GLN A 172 -27.66 1.29 35.99
N ASP A 173 -28.29 2.34 36.53
CA ASP A 173 -28.06 2.79 37.91
C ASP A 173 -28.33 1.69 38.96
N ASN A 174 -29.35 0.86 38.73
CA ASN A 174 -29.70 -0.28 39.58
C ASN A 174 -30.11 -1.46 38.71
N GLY A 175 -29.18 -2.32 38.29
CA GLY A 175 -29.52 -3.51 37.52
C GLY A 175 -28.37 -4.07 36.67
N LEU A 176 -28.73 -4.98 35.76
CA LEU A 176 -27.82 -5.49 34.74
C LEU A 176 -27.65 -4.47 33.62
N ASN A 177 -26.47 -4.45 33.00
CA ASN A 177 -26.21 -3.57 31.86
C ASN A 177 -27.15 -3.86 30.68
N HIS A 178 -27.55 -2.83 29.94
CA HIS A 178 -28.31 -2.97 28.71
C HIS A 178 -27.38 -3.19 27.53
N VAL A 179 -27.53 -4.32 26.83
CA VAL A 179 -26.76 -4.65 25.63
C VAL A 179 -27.58 -4.32 24.39
N GLN A 180 -27.22 -3.24 23.70
CA GLN A 180 -27.81 -2.82 22.44
C GLN A 180 -27.10 -3.51 21.27
N ARG A 181 -27.86 -4.21 20.42
CA ARG A 181 -27.38 -4.91 19.22
C ARG A 181 -28.27 -4.58 18.02
N TRP A 182 -27.72 -4.65 16.81
CA TRP A 182 -28.49 -4.54 15.55
C TRP A 182 -28.60 -5.86 14.78
N ILE A 183 -27.85 -6.88 15.20
CA ILE A 183 -27.98 -8.27 14.78
C ILE A 183 -28.16 -9.13 16.04
N PRO A 184 -29.08 -10.12 16.03
CA PRO A 184 -29.22 -11.07 17.13
C PRO A 184 -27.89 -11.78 17.43
N GLU A 185 -27.70 -12.15 18.69
CA GLU A 185 -26.53 -12.96 19.07
C GLU A 185 -26.60 -14.33 18.39
N ASN A 186 -25.60 -14.65 17.57
CA ASN A 186 -25.51 -15.95 16.92
C ASN A 186 -24.73 -16.93 17.81
N ARG A 187 -25.37 -18.05 18.15
CA ARG A 187 -24.78 -19.18 18.89
C ARG A 187 -24.89 -20.50 18.13
N ASP A 188 -25.23 -20.44 16.85
CA ASP A 188 -25.40 -21.62 16.01
C ASP A 188 -24.06 -22.33 15.82
N CYS A 189 -24.08 -23.65 15.88
CA CYS A 189 -22.91 -24.48 15.65
C CYS A 189 -22.96 -25.04 14.23
N LEU A 190 -21.95 -24.70 13.42
CA LEU A 190 -21.75 -25.28 12.10
C LEU A 190 -20.51 -26.16 12.13
N VAL A 191 -20.62 -27.34 11.49
CA VAL A 191 -19.49 -28.25 11.30
C VAL A 191 -18.93 -27.99 9.90
N SER A 192 -17.66 -27.59 9.83
CA SER A 192 -16.97 -27.44 8.55
C SER A 192 -16.85 -28.80 7.85
N PRO A 193 -16.89 -28.84 6.50
CA PRO A 193 -16.60 -30.07 5.78
C PRO A 193 -15.20 -30.59 6.16
N PRO A 194 -14.98 -31.92 6.14
CA PRO A 194 -13.66 -32.48 6.34
C PRO A 194 -12.65 -31.88 5.34
N PHE A 195 -11.42 -31.72 5.79
CA PHE A 195 -10.33 -31.26 4.94
C PHE A 195 -10.13 -32.19 3.73
N SER A 196 -9.96 -31.62 2.55
CA SER A 196 -9.64 -32.35 1.31
C SER A 196 -8.48 -31.70 0.57
N TYR A 197 -7.57 -32.51 0.01
CA TYR A 197 -6.44 -32.04 -0.79
C TYR A 197 -6.25 -32.94 -2.01
N ASN A 198 -6.41 -32.37 -3.22
CA ASN A 198 -6.21 -33.10 -4.49
C ASN A 198 -4.72 -33.27 -4.78
N GLY A 199 -3.94 -32.18 -4.67
CA GLY A 199 -2.51 -32.19 -4.93
C GLY A 199 -2.09 -32.39 -6.39
N THR A 200 -3.02 -32.57 -7.33
CA THR A 200 -2.72 -32.76 -8.76
C THR A 200 -3.27 -31.63 -9.62
N TYR A 201 -2.53 -31.28 -10.67
CA TYR A 201 -2.94 -30.38 -11.74
C TYR A 201 -2.70 -31.10 -13.08
N LYS A 202 -3.78 -31.50 -13.75
CA LYS A 202 -3.73 -32.19 -15.05
C LYS A 202 -4.76 -31.54 -15.99
N PRO A 203 -4.53 -31.50 -17.31
CA PRO A 203 -5.56 -31.12 -18.26
C PRO A 203 -6.82 -31.97 -18.05
N VAL A 204 -7.97 -31.31 -18.07
CA VAL A 204 -9.30 -31.93 -17.93
C VAL A 204 -9.80 -32.38 -19.29
#